data_AF-G9KVE6-F1
#
_entry.id   AF-G9KVE6-F1
#
_cell.length_a   1.000
_cell.length_b   1.000
_cell.length_c   1.000
_cell.angle_alpha   90.00
_cell.angle_beta   90.00
_cell.angle_gamma   90.00
#
_symmetry.space_group_name_H-M   'P 1'
#
loop_
_entity.id
_entity.type
_entity.pdbx_description
1 polymer ?
#
loop_
_entity_poly.entity_id
_entity_poly.type
_entity_poly.pdbx_seq_one_letter_code
_entity_poly.pdbx_strand_id
1 'polypeptide(L)'
;LLKTALRPDMWSKSELKLQWFDKLLMSVEQPNQVNYGNICTGLEVLSFLLTVLQSPAILSSFKPLQRGVAACMTCGNTKVLRAVHSLLSRLMSIFPTEPSTSSVASKYEELECLYAAVGKVIYEGLTNYEKATNANPSQLFGTLMILKSACSNN
;
A
#
# COMPACT_ATOMS: atom_id res chain seq x y z
N LEU A 1 21.55 10.29 8.13
CA LEU A 1 21.23 11.39 7.18
C LEU A 1 19.72 11.56 7.02
N LEU A 2 18.98 10.64 6.38
CA LEU A 2 17.50 10.73 6.29
C LEU A 2 16.80 10.83 7.67
N LYS A 3 17.13 9.96 8.63
CA LYS A 3 16.59 10.03 10.01
C LYS A 3 16.85 11.36 10.73
N THR A 4 17.93 12.07 10.38
CA THR A 4 18.34 13.31 11.04
C THR A 4 17.66 14.54 10.42
N ALA A 5 17.37 14.49 9.11
CA ALA A 5 16.63 15.52 8.39
C ALA A 5 15.11 15.43 8.61
N LEU A 6 14.59 14.24 8.95
CA LEU A 6 13.17 13.98 9.13
C LEU A 6 12.74 14.09 10.62
N ARG A 7 13.23 15.09 11.38
CA ARG A 7 12.72 15.30 12.76
C ARG A 7 11.23 15.65 12.71
N PRO A 8 10.36 15.07 13.57
CA PRO A 8 8.92 15.34 13.59
C PRO A 8 8.58 16.84 13.59
N ASP A 9 9.39 17.61 14.31
CA ASP A 9 9.25 19.06 14.51
C ASP A 9 9.35 19.85 13.19
N MET A 10 10.08 19.34 12.19
CA MET A 10 10.30 19.99 10.89
C MET A 10 9.12 19.80 9.91
N TRP A 11 8.26 18.80 10.14
CA TRP A 11 7.15 18.44 9.23
C TRP A 11 5.86 19.19 9.51
N SER A 12 5.69 19.76 10.70
CA SER A 12 4.50 20.52 11.10
C SER A 12 4.15 21.69 10.17
N LYS A 13 5.12 22.16 9.36
CA LYS A 13 4.97 23.29 8.43
C LYS A 13 5.23 22.95 6.96
N SER A 14 5.56 21.70 6.64
CA SER A 14 6.02 21.31 5.30
C SER A 14 5.00 20.38 4.64
N GLU A 15 4.30 20.85 3.61
CA GLU A 15 3.53 19.99 2.72
C GLU A 15 4.47 19.07 1.94
N LEU A 16 4.52 17.80 2.32
CA LEU A 16 5.21 16.77 1.57
C LEU A 16 4.51 16.56 0.22
N LYS A 17 5.09 17.08 -0.86
CA LYS A 17 4.61 16.81 -2.22
C LYS A 17 4.96 15.39 -2.67
N LEU A 18 4.24 14.39 -2.16
CA LEU A 18 4.45 12.98 -2.50
C LEU A 18 3.86 12.56 -3.85
N GLN A 19 3.22 13.45 -4.61
CA GLN A 19 2.61 13.12 -5.91
C GLN A 19 3.58 12.44 -6.91
N TRP A 20 4.89 12.69 -6.78
CA TRP A 20 5.88 12.02 -7.63
C TRP A 20 6.03 10.52 -7.29
N PHE A 21 5.78 10.11 -6.04
CA PHE A 21 5.79 8.70 -5.67
C PHE A 21 4.67 7.95 -6.38
N ASP A 22 3.48 8.53 -6.52
CA ASP A 22 2.39 7.90 -7.27
C ASP A 22 2.82 7.57 -8.70
N LYS A 23 3.45 8.54 -9.40
CA LYS A 23 4.02 8.33 -10.74
C LYS A 23 5.09 7.25 -10.76
N LEU A 24 5.99 7.23 -9.77
CA LEU A 24 7.00 6.18 -9.65
C LEU A 24 6.36 4.81 -9.48
N LEU A 25 5.38 4.67 -8.58
CA LEU A 25 4.70 3.40 -8.31
C LEU A 25 3.90 2.94 -9.54
N MET A 26 3.19 3.84 -10.21
CA MET A 26 2.45 3.56 -11.44
C MET A 26 3.36 3.08 -12.60
N SER A 27 4.66 3.36 -12.57
CA SER A 27 5.59 2.83 -13.58
C SER A 27 5.68 1.30 -13.58
N VAL A 28 5.19 0.63 -12.52
CA VAL A 28 5.08 -0.84 -12.47
C VAL A 28 4.22 -1.43 -13.60
N GLU A 29 3.27 -0.65 -14.14
CA GLU A 29 2.41 -1.02 -15.25
C GLU A 29 3.06 -0.76 -16.62
N GLN A 30 4.27 -0.18 -16.66
CA GLN A 30 4.97 0.18 -17.89
C GLN A 30 6.22 -0.71 -18.08
N PRO A 31 6.12 -1.83 -18.84
CA PRO A 31 7.20 -2.82 -18.93
C PRO A 31 8.55 -2.26 -19.41
N ASN A 32 8.52 -1.22 -20.25
CA ASN A 32 9.71 -0.63 -20.86
C ASN A 32 10.38 0.44 -19.98
N GLN A 33 9.77 0.84 -18.87
CA GLN A 33 10.25 1.90 -17.96
C GLN A 33 10.30 1.44 -16.50
N VAL A 34 9.86 0.21 -16.21
CA VAL A 34 9.75 -0.29 -14.85
C VAL A 34 11.13 -0.47 -14.22
N ASN A 35 11.35 0.21 -13.11
CA ASN A 35 12.52 0.01 -12.27
C ASN A 35 12.08 -0.50 -10.90
N TYR A 36 12.09 -1.82 -10.73
CA TYR A 36 11.68 -2.46 -9.48
C TYR A 36 12.52 -2.04 -8.27
N GLY A 37 13.79 -1.69 -8.47
CA GLY A 37 14.65 -1.18 -7.40
C GLY A 37 14.12 0.15 -6.86
N ASN A 38 13.87 1.10 -7.75
CA ASN A 38 13.32 2.40 -7.39
C ASN A 38 11.92 2.28 -6.77
N ILE A 39 11.06 1.41 -7.30
CA ILE A 39 9.72 1.16 -6.74
C ILE A 39 9.83 0.63 -5.30
N CYS A 40 10.68 -0.38 -5.05
CA CYS A 40 10.90 -0.92 -3.71
C CYS A 40 11.41 0.16 -2.75
N THR A 41 12.43 0.92 -3.14
CA THR A 41 12.94 2.05 -2.34
C THR A 41 11.84 3.07 -2.08
N GLY A 42 11.00 3.33 -3.09
CA GLY A 42 9.85 4.23 -2.96
C GLY A 42 8.89 3.77 -1.85
N LEU A 43 8.48 2.50 -1.90
CA LEU A 43 7.59 1.88 -0.90
C LEU A 43 8.21 1.81 0.50
N GLU A 44 9.52 1.58 0.60
CA GLU A 44 10.25 1.59 1.86
C GLU A 44 10.31 3.00 2.48
N VAL A 45 10.53 4.03 1.67
CA VAL A 45 10.48 5.42 2.12
C VAL A 45 9.08 5.78 2.60
N LEU A 46 8.03 5.40 1.85
CA LEU A 46 6.64 5.58 2.30
C LEU A 46 6.38 4.85 3.62
N SER A 47 6.88 3.63 3.78
CA SER A 47 6.76 2.86 5.02
C SER A 47 7.49 3.53 6.19
N PHE A 48 8.63 4.16 5.93
CA PHE A 48 9.35 4.96 6.92
C PHE A 48 8.58 6.23 7.29
N LEU A 49 7.98 6.92 6.32
CA LEU A 49 7.18 8.13 6.56
C LEU A 49 6.01 7.86 7.51
N LEU A 50 5.37 6.68 7.43
CA LEU A 50 4.35 6.25 8.38
C LEU A 50 4.84 6.23 9.85
N THR A 51 6.14 6.08 10.09
CA THR A 51 6.71 6.02 11.45
C THR A 51 7.10 7.38 12.02
N VAL A 52 7.16 8.42 11.18
CA VAL A 52 7.64 9.75 11.58
C VAL A 52 6.58 10.85 11.42
N LEU A 53 5.59 10.65 10.54
CA LEU A 53 4.51 11.60 10.32
C LEU A 53 3.37 11.39 11.33
N GLN A 54 2.68 12.48 11.66
CA GLN A 54 1.44 12.43 12.45
C GLN A 54 0.27 11.95 11.59
N SER A 55 -0.76 11.38 12.22
CA SER A 55 -1.89 10.77 11.52
C SER A 55 -2.55 11.66 10.45
N PRO A 56 -2.84 12.96 10.70
CA PRO A 56 -3.45 13.82 9.67
C PRO A 56 -2.54 14.02 8.45
N ALA A 57 -1.23 14.15 8.67
CA ALA A 57 -0.26 14.29 7.60
C ALA A 57 -0.13 13.01 6.77
N ILE A 58 -0.23 11.83 7.41
CA ILE A 58 -0.27 10.55 6.70
C ILE A 58 -1.49 10.48 5.78
N LEU A 59 -2.70 10.73 6.30
CA LEU A 59 -3.95 10.66 5.53
C LEU A 59 -3.91 11.58 4.30
N SER A 60 -3.51 12.84 4.49
CA SER A 60 -3.36 13.81 3.40
C SER A 60 -2.32 13.36 2.36
N SER A 61 -1.19 12.84 2.82
CA SER A 61 -0.08 12.42 1.95
C SER A 61 -0.36 11.13 1.18
N PHE A 62 -1.10 10.19 1.77
CA PHE A 62 -1.41 8.88 1.17
C PHE A 62 -2.62 8.92 0.24
N LYS A 63 -3.55 9.86 0.41
CA LYS A 63 -4.71 10.03 -0.46
C LYS A 63 -4.38 10.00 -1.97
N PRO A 64 -3.38 10.76 -2.48
CA PRO A 64 -3.00 10.70 -3.90
C PRO A 64 -2.16 9.47 -4.30
N LEU A 65 -1.64 8.69 -3.35
CA LEU A 65 -0.75 7.54 -3.62
C LEU A 65 -1.50 6.22 -3.82
N GLN A 66 -2.79 6.19 -3.50
CA GLN A 66 -3.58 4.96 -3.46
C GLN A 66 -3.56 4.22 -4.78
N ARG A 67 -3.58 4.96 -5.91
CA ARG A 67 -3.55 4.38 -7.25
C ARG A 67 -2.22 3.67 -7.52
N GLY A 68 -1.10 4.33 -7.28
CA GLY A 68 0.22 3.74 -7.45
C GLY A 68 0.46 2.54 -6.54
N VAL A 69 0.03 2.61 -5.27
CA VAL A 69 0.12 1.47 -4.33
C VAL A 69 -0.74 0.30 -4.82
N ALA A 70 -1.95 0.58 -5.31
CA ALA A 70 -2.83 -0.45 -5.85
C ALA A 70 -2.26 -1.16 -7.09
N ALA A 71 -1.63 -0.41 -8.01
CA ALA A 71 -0.92 -1.01 -9.14
C ALA A 71 0.23 -1.91 -8.69
N CYS A 72 0.91 -1.57 -7.59
CA CYS A 72 1.98 -2.41 -7.04
C CYS A 72 1.46 -3.69 -6.37
N MET A 73 0.22 -3.73 -5.88
CA MET A 73 -0.38 -4.94 -5.26
C MET A 73 -0.57 -6.09 -6.25
N THR A 74 -0.78 -5.77 -7.53
CA THR A 74 -1.02 -6.76 -8.60
C THR A 74 0.24 -7.07 -9.41
N CYS A 75 1.38 -6.50 -9.05
CA CYS A 75 2.61 -6.69 -9.82
C CYS A 75 3.17 -8.12 -9.68
N GLY A 76 3.78 -8.64 -10.74
CA GLY A 76 4.39 -9.96 -10.73
C GLY A 76 5.73 -10.05 -9.97
N ASN A 77 6.24 -8.94 -9.42
CA ASN A 77 7.55 -8.91 -8.78
C ASN A 77 7.44 -9.13 -7.27
N THR A 78 7.95 -10.26 -6.77
CA THR A 78 7.87 -10.62 -5.35
C THR A 78 8.56 -9.64 -4.40
N LYS A 79 9.58 -8.88 -4.85
CA LYS A 79 10.23 -7.87 -4.01
C LYS A 79 9.30 -6.68 -3.79
N VAL A 80 8.64 -6.22 -4.83
CA VAL A 80 7.65 -5.14 -4.74
C VAL A 80 6.48 -5.59 -3.87
N LEU A 81 5.96 -6.80 -4.07
CA LEU A 81 4.87 -7.33 -3.23
C LEU A 81 5.23 -7.39 -1.74
N ARG A 82 6.47 -7.75 -1.38
CA ARG A 82 6.94 -7.70 0.02
C ARG A 82 6.99 -6.28 0.57
N ALA A 83 7.45 -5.31 -0.23
CA ALA A 83 7.49 -3.91 0.17
C ALA A 83 6.07 -3.34 0.35
N VAL A 84 5.14 -3.68 -0.54
CA VAL A 84 3.72 -3.31 -0.43
C VAL A 84 3.10 -3.92 0.82
N HIS A 85 3.32 -5.21 1.10
CA HIS A 85 2.86 -5.84 2.35
C HIS A 85 3.39 -5.09 3.58
N SER A 86 4.69 -4.78 3.64
CA SER A 86 5.23 -4.03 4.78
C SER A 86 4.59 -2.64 4.93
N LEU A 87 4.27 -1.96 3.82
CA LEU A 87 3.61 -0.67 3.82
C LEU A 87 2.18 -0.78 4.36
N LEU A 88 1.39 -1.70 3.79
CA LEU A 88 -0.01 -1.92 4.17
C LEU A 88 -0.16 -2.41 5.61
N SER A 89 0.67 -3.37 6.05
CA SER A 89 0.67 -3.83 7.45
C SER A 89 0.90 -2.67 8.43
N ARG A 90 1.81 -1.75 8.12
CA ARG A 90 2.03 -0.57 8.99
C ARG A 90 0.87 0.40 8.90
N LEU A 91 0.40 0.71 7.69
CA LEU A 91 -0.71 1.63 7.49
C LEU A 91 -1.96 1.17 8.24
N MET A 92 -2.32 -0.10 8.11
CA MET A 92 -3.49 -0.70 8.79
C MET A 92 -3.29 -0.84 10.31
N SER A 93 -2.05 -0.92 10.80
CA SER A 93 -1.80 -0.85 12.26
C SER A 93 -2.08 0.53 12.85
N ILE A 94 -1.91 1.60 12.05
CA ILE A 94 -2.18 2.99 12.44
C ILE A 94 -3.66 3.33 12.18
N PHE A 95 -4.19 2.84 11.06
CA PHE A 95 -5.54 3.10 10.55
C PHE A 95 -6.27 1.79 10.26
N PRO A 96 -6.75 1.06 11.28
CA PRO A 96 -7.43 -0.22 11.07
C PRO A 96 -8.62 -0.09 10.13
N THR A 97 -8.85 -1.13 9.32
CA THR A 97 -10.05 -1.24 8.49
C THR A 97 -11.26 -1.50 9.40
N GLU A 98 -12.34 -0.74 9.25
CA GLU A 98 -13.53 -1.02 10.04
C GLU A 98 -14.17 -2.37 9.68
N PRO A 99 -14.78 -3.07 10.65
CA PRO A 99 -15.59 -4.24 10.36
C PRO A 99 -16.74 -3.86 9.42
N SER A 100 -17.03 -4.68 8.42
CA SER A 100 -18.08 -4.46 7.42
C SER A 100 -19.51 -4.34 7.98
N THR A 101 -19.69 -4.37 9.31
CA THR A 101 -20.95 -4.26 10.04
C THR A 101 -21.13 -2.91 10.75
N SER A 102 -20.15 -1.99 10.68
CA SER A 102 -20.30 -0.64 11.25
C SER A 102 -21.26 0.21 10.41
N SER A 103 -22.24 0.83 11.07
CA SER A 103 -23.14 1.84 10.47
C SER A 103 -22.58 3.26 10.56
N VAL A 104 -21.31 3.40 11.00
CA VAL A 104 -20.60 4.66 11.13
C VAL A 104 -19.81 4.87 9.83
N ALA A 105 -19.82 6.09 9.28
CA ALA A 105 -19.01 6.43 8.12
C ALA A 105 -17.53 6.10 8.41
N SER A 106 -16.80 5.60 7.40
CA SER A 106 -15.39 5.18 7.54
C SER A 106 -14.60 6.26 8.26
N LYS A 107 -14.05 5.93 9.43
CA LYS A 107 -13.24 6.84 10.25
C LYS A 107 -12.05 7.44 9.49
N TYR A 108 -11.65 6.83 8.36
CA TYR A 108 -10.55 7.25 7.51
C TYR A 108 -10.96 7.25 6.03
N GLU A 109 -11.88 8.15 5.64
CA GLU A 109 -12.39 8.31 4.27
C GLU A 109 -11.24 8.40 3.23
N GLU A 110 -10.12 9.03 3.60
CA GLU A 110 -8.97 9.19 2.69
C GLU A 110 -8.33 7.87 2.25
N LEU A 111 -8.58 6.75 2.94
CA LEU A 111 -8.01 5.43 2.65
C LEU A 111 -9.01 4.44 2.05
N GLU A 112 -10.28 4.83 1.87
CA GLU A 112 -11.33 3.92 1.39
C GLU A 112 -11.01 3.27 0.04
N CYS A 113 -10.49 4.05 -0.91
CA CYS A 113 -10.16 3.54 -2.24
C CYS A 113 -9.07 2.46 -2.18
N LEU A 114 -8.05 2.67 -1.33
CA LEU A 114 -6.99 1.71 -1.11
C LEU A 114 -7.51 0.43 -0.45
N TYR A 115 -8.34 0.56 0.58
CA TYR A 115 -8.91 -0.61 1.27
C TYR A 115 -9.90 -1.39 0.39
N ALA A 116 -10.67 -0.71 -0.45
CA ALA A 116 -11.47 -1.35 -1.49
C ALA A 116 -10.58 -2.09 -2.51
N ALA A 117 -9.45 -1.50 -2.93
CA ALA A 117 -8.51 -2.15 -3.83
C ALA A 117 -7.85 -3.39 -3.19
N VAL A 118 -7.52 -3.34 -1.90
CA VAL A 118 -7.02 -4.50 -1.13
C VAL A 118 -8.04 -5.62 -1.15
N GLY A 119 -9.30 -5.32 -0.80
CA GLY A 119 -10.40 -6.30 -0.83
C GLY A 119 -10.61 -6.90 -2.22
N LYS A 120 -10.56 -6.07 -3.26
CA LYS A 120 -10.66 -6.50 -4.66
C LYS A 120 -9.53 -7.47 -5.04
N VAL A 121 -8.27 -7.13 -4.76
CA VAL A 121 -7.10 -7.98 -5.07
C VAL A 121 -7.20 -9.34 -4.37
N ILE A 122 -7.70 -9.36 -3.14
CA ILE A 122 -7.93 -10.59 -2.38
C ILE A 122 -9.01 -11.43 -3.05
N TYR A 123 -10.19 -10.84 -3.28
CA TYR A 123 -11.35 -11.53 -3.85
C TYR A 123 -11.06 -12.08 -5.25
N GLU A 124 -10.51 -11.24 -6.14
CA GLU A 124 -10.18 -11.64 -7.52
C GLU A 124 -9.08 -12.71 -7.53
N GLY A 125 -8.06 -12.57 -6.68
CA GLY A 125 -6.98 -13.55 -6.59
C GLY A 125 -7.45 -14.94 -6.15
N LEU A 126 -8.30 -15.00 -5.13
CA LEU A 126 -8.90 -16.26 -4.68
C LEU A 126 -9.84 -16.85 -5.73
N THR A 127 -10.73 -16.04 -6.31
CA THR A 127 -11.65 -16.45 -7.38
C THR A 127 -10.91 -17.00 -8.60
N ASN A 128 -9.81 -16.36 -9.01
CA ASN A 128 -9.01 -16.79 -10.14
C ASN A 128 -8.29 -18.12 -9.87
N TYR A 129 -7.80 -18.31 -8.64
CA TYR A 129 -7.20 -19.58 -8.24
C TYR A 129 -8.22 -20.72 -8.24
N GLU A 130 -9.42 -20.51 -7.70
CA GLU A 130 -10.50 -21.51 -7.69
C GLU A 130 -10.94 -21.93 -9.10
N LYS A 131 -10.98 -20.98 -10.05
CA LYS A 131 -11.37 -21.24 -11.44
C LYS A 131 -10.27 -21.90 -12.29
N ALA A 132 -9.01 -21.85 -11.84
CA ALA A 132 -7.89 -22.35 -12.63
C ALA A 132 -7.82 -23.89 -12.62
N THR A 133 -8.07 -24.52 -13.77
CA THR A 133 -8.06 -25.98 -13.94
C THR A 133 -6.69 -26.63 -13.62
N ASN A 134 -5.60 -25.86 -13.72
CA ASN A 134 -4.24 -26.23 -13.31
C ASN A 134 -3.61 -25.09 -12.49
N ALA A 135 -4.21 -24.77 -11.35
CA ALA A 135 -3.77 -23.67 -10.50
C ALA A 135 -2.34 -23.89 -9.98
N ASN A 136 -1.44 -22.92 -10.24
CA ASN A 136 -0.11 -22.93 -9.64
C ASN A 136 -0.16 -22.20 -8.29
N PRO A 137 0.21 -22.83 -7.15
CA PRO A 137 0.19 -22.19 -5.83
C PRO A 137 0.97 -20.88 -5.75
N SER A 138 1.97 -20.70 -6.62
CA SER A 138 2.77 -19.47 -6.72
C SER A 138 1.94 -18.26 -7.13
N GLN A 139 0.83 -18.46 -7.85
CA GLN A 139 -0.07 -17.39 -8.30
C GLN A 139 -0.83 -16.75 -7.13
N LEU A 140 -1.05 -17.51 -6.05
CA LEU A 140 -1.67 -17.01 -4.82
C LEU A 140 -0.72 -16.18 -3.96
N PHE A 141 0.59 -16.22 -4.20
CA PHE A 141 1.55 -15.60 -3.30
C PHE A 141 1.26 -14.11 -3.05
N GLY A 142 0.98 -13.34 -4.10
CA GLY A 142 0.63 -11.93 -3.98
C GLY A 142 -0.66 -11.72 -3.19
N THR A 143 -1.72 -12.46 -3.56
CA THR A 143 -3.01 -12.45 -2.87
C THR A 143 -2.89 -12.74 -1.38
N LEU A 144 -2.16 -13.79 -1.00
CA LEU A 144 -1.96 -14.17 0.40
C LEU A 144 -1.12 -13.15 1.17
N MET A 145 -0.13 -12.53 0.54
CA MET A 145 0.66 -11.45 1.15
C MET A 145 -0.22 -10.24 1.45
N ILE A 146 -1.07 -9.82 0.51
CA ILE A 146 -2.00 -8.70 0.72
C ILE A 146 -3.06 -9.03 1.79
N LEU A 147 -3.63 -10.25 1.74
CA LEU A 147 -4.54 -10.75 2.77
C LEU A 147 -3.88 -10.73 4.16
N LYS A 148 -2.64 -11.20 4.27
CA LYS A 148 -1.89 -11.18 5.52
C LYS A 148 -1.75 -9.77 6.08
N SER A 149 -1.49 -8.75 5.24
CA SER A 149 -1.43 -7.37 5.74
C SER A 149 -2.76 -6.87 6.30
N ALA A 150 -3.89 -7.26 5.69
CA ALA A 150 -5.23 -6.89 6.16
C ALA A 150 -5.63 -7.60 7.46
N CYS A 151 -5.17 -8.84 7.67
CA CYS A 151 -5.52 -9.62 8.86
C CYS A 151 -4.57 -9.45 10.04
N SER A 152 -3.33 -9.00 9.82
CA SER A 152 -2.32 -8.94 10.90
C SER A 152 -2.60 -7.89 11.98
N ASN A 153 -3.61 -7.03 11.79
CA ASN A 153 -3.91 -5.91 12.68
C ASN A 153 -5.41 -5.79 13.06
N ASN A 154 -6.22 -6.80 12.75
CA ASN A 154 -7.64 -6.90 13.14
C ASN A 154 -7.82 -7.98 14.20
#